data_AF-A0A3S1HUQ3-F1
#
_entry.id   AF-A0A3S1HUQ3-F1
#
_cell.length_a   1.000
_cell.length_b   1.000
_cell.length_c   1.000
_cell.angle_alpha   90.00
_cell.angle_beta   90.00
_cell.angle_gamma   90.00
#
_symmetry.space_group_name_H-M   'P 1'
#
loop_
_entity.id
_entity.type
_entity.pdbx_description
1 polymer ?
#
loop_
_entity_poly.entity_id
_entity_poly.type
_entity_poly.pdbx_seq_one_letter_code
_entity_poly.pdbx_strand_id
1 'polypeptide(L)' 'MSTAARAKDWLLKPATSLAPLDEDRARLELAEIASAAREEGLTRLAKFLAGKGEGQDFLAAVFD' A
#
# COMPACT_ATOMS: atom_id res chain seq x y z
N MET A 1 -20.69 26.13 -0.95
CA MET A 1 -20.02 25.04 -1.68
C MET A 1 -18.74 24.73 -0.90
N SER A 2 -18.59 23.51 -0.38
CA SER A 2 -17.34 23.06 0.24
C SER A 2 -16.99 21.68 -0.32
N THR A 3 -15.83 21.64 -0.96
CA THR A 3 -15.28 20.56 -1.77
C THR A 3 -14.50 19.56 -0.91
N ALA A 4 -15.03 18.35 -0.75
CA ALA A 4 -14.20 17.19 -0.39
C ALA A 4 -14.91 15.89 -0.80
N ALA A 5 -15.00 15.63 -2.09
CA ALA A 5 -15.26 14.29 -2.60
C ALA A 5 -14.23 14.02 -3.69
N ARG A 6 -13.25 13.15 -3.38
CA ARG A 6 -12.52 12.25 -4.29
C ARG A 6 -11.25 11.75 -3.59
N ALA A 7 -11.41 10.83 -2.63
CA ALA A 7 -10.59 9.64 -2.76
C ALA A 7 -11.14 8.96 -4.02
N LYS A 8 -10.43 9.06 -5.15
CA LYS A 8 -10.82 8.33 -6.35
C LYS A 8 -10.66 6.87 -5.98
N ASP A 9 -11.79 6.17 -5.83
CA ASP A 9 -11.82 4.73 -5.80
C ASP A 9 -10.84 4.18 -6.85
N TRP A 10 -10.18 3.08 -6.51
CA TRP A 10 -9.24 2.43 -7.41
C TRP A 10 -9.89 2.24 -8.78
N LEU A 11 -9.22 2.70 -9.84
CA LEU A 11 -9.71 2.54 -11.22
C LEU A 11 -9.84 1.06 -11.60
N LEU A 12 -9.11 0.19 -10.88
CA LEU A 12 -9.19 -1.26 -10.97
C LEU A 12 -9.55 -1.80 -9.58
N LYS A 13 -10.77 -2.30 -9.43
CA LYS A 13 -11.17 -3.08 -8.24
C LYS A 13 -10.83 -4.55 -8.53
N PRO A 14 -10.01 -5.22 -7.71
CA PRO A 14 -9.73 -6.63 -7.87
C PRO A 14 -11.03 -7.44 -7.89
N ALA A 15 -11.23 -8.27 -8.91
CA ALA A 15 -12.42 -9.14 -9.01
C ALA A 15 -12.42 -10.25 -7.95
N THR A 16 -11.25 -10.56 -7.41
CA THR A 16 -11.01 -11.47 -6.29
C THR A 16 -10.08 -10.76 -5.32
N SER A 17 -10.34 -10.91 -4.01
CA SER A 17 -9.43 -10.46 -2.97
C SER A 17 -8.16 -11.32 -3.04
N LEU A 18 -7.03 -10.68 -3.32
CA LEU A 18 -5.72 -11.29 -3.21
C LEU A 18 -5.32 -11.22 -1.74
N ALA A 19 -4.92 -12.36 -1.17
CA ALA A 19 -4.44 -12.46 0.19
C ALA A 19 -2.99 -12.99 0.17
N PRO A 20 -2.10 -12.46 1.03
CA PRO A 20 -0.77 -13.04 1.20
C PRO A 20 -0.88 -14.46 1.79
N LEU A 21 0.08 -15.32 1.46
CA LEU A 21 0.32 -16.60 2.10
C LEU A 21 0.80 -16.41 3.55
N ASP A 22 1.64 -15.39 3.82
CA ASP A 22 2.09 -14.99 5.15
C ASP A 22 1.89 -13.48 5.38
N GLU A 23 0.80 -13.11 6.06
CA GLU A 23 0.47 -11.70 6.28
C GLU A 23 1.54 -10.94 7.06
N ASP A 24 2.12 -11.55 8.10
CA ASP A 24 3.10 -10.87 8.95
C ASP A 24 4.39 -10.59 8.18
N ARG A 25 4.82 -11.56 7.37
CA ARG A 25 5.98 -11.40 6.49
C ARG A 25 5.73 -10.34 5.42
N ALA A 26 4.59 -10.39 4.74
CA ALA A 26 4.24 -9.41 3.71
C ALA A 26 4.24 -7.96 4.24
N ARG A 27 3.78 -7.77 5.48
CA ARG A 27 3.81 -6.46 6.16
C ARG A 27 5.23 -6.03 6.50
N LEU A 28 6.09 -6.96 6.92
CA LEU A 28 7.49 -6.68 7.18
C LEU A 28 8.19 -6.22 5.91
N GLU A 29 8.02 -6.94 4.81
CA GLU A 29 8.64 -6.59 3.51
C GLU A 29 8.19 -5.21 3.02
N LEU A 30 6.90 -4.88 3.13
CA LEU A 30 6.41 -3.54 2.82
C LEU A 30 7.03 -2.44 3.69
N ALA A 31 7.28 -2.72 4.97
CA ALA A 31 7.92 -1.79 5.88
C ALA A 31 9.40 -1.57 5.52
N GLU A 32 10.11 -2.63 5.12
CA GLU A 32 11.48 -2.55 4.63
C GLU A 32 11.58 -1.70 3.36
N ILE A 33 10.69 -1.92 2.39
CA ILE A 33 10.63 -1.10 1.16
C ILE A 33 10.31 0.37 1.51
N ALA A 34 9.41 0.61 2.46
CA ALA A 34 9.10 1.97 2.92
C ALA A 34 10.33 2.65 3.56
N SER A 35 11.16 1.90 4.29
CA SER A 35 12.42 2.39 4.86
C SER A 35 13.42 2.76 3.76
N ALA A 36 13.65 1.87 2.81
CA ALA A 36 14.54 2.12 1.67
C ALA A 36 14.07 3.35 0.86
N ALA A 37 12.75 3.47 0.61
CA ALA A 37 12.19 4.64 -0.07
C ALA A 37 12.42 5.94 0.71
N ARG A 38 12.46 5.90 2.05
CA ARG A 38 12.77 7.07 2.87
C ARG A 38 14.24 7.46 2.75
N GLU A 39 15.15 6.48 2.78
CA GLU A 39 16.59 6.69 2.62
C GLU A 39 16.93 7.33 1.26
N GLU A 40 16.21 6.92 0.21
CA GLU A 40 16.33 7.48 -1.15
C GLU A 40 15.58 8.81 -1.36
N GLY A 41 15.02 9.40 -0.29
CA GLY A 41 14.30 10.68 -0.37
C GLY A 41 12.93 10.61 -1.07
N LEU A 42 12.42 9.41 -1.39
CA LEU A 42 11.11 9.16 -2.00
C LEU A 42 9.98 9.27 -0.95
N THR A 43 9.89 10.43 -0.32
CA THR A 43 9.04 10.69 0.86
C THR A 43 7.57 10.33 0.65
N ARG A 44 7.03 10.60 -0.55
CA ARG A 44 5.62 10.28 -0.88
C ARG A 44 5.40 8.76 -0.98
N LEU A 45 6.36 8.03 -1.54
CA LEU A 45 6.30 6.57 -1.65
C LEU A 45 6.44 5.93 -0.28
N ALA A 46 7.42 6.36 0.52
CA ALA A 46 7.61 5.87 1.89
C ALA A 46 6.34 6.08 2.74
N LYS A 47 5.73 7.27 2.66
CA LYS A 47 4.47 7.55 3.36
C LYS A 47 3.30 6.70 2.84
N PHE A 48 3.26 6.42 1.55
CA PHE A 48 2.23 5.58 0.96
C PHE A 48 2.39 4.12 1.41
N LEU A 49 3.59 3.55 1.35
CA LEU A 49 3.84 2.15 1.72
C LEU A 49 3.67 1.90 3.23
N ALA A 50 4.01 2.88 4.08
CA ALA A 50 3.80 2.80 5.53
C ALA A 50 2.33 2.97 5.97
N GLY A 51 1.40 3.23 5.04
CA GLY A 51 -0.02 3.36 5.33
C GLY A 51 -0.70 2.03 5.67
N LYS A 52 -1.99 2.10 6.00
CA LYS A 52 -2.88 0.93 6.08
C LYS A 52 -4.13 1.20 5.26
N GLY A 53 -4.52 0.25 4.41
CA GLY A 53 -5.68 0.35 3.54
C GLY A 53 -5.57 -0.59 2.35
N GLU A 54 -6.62 -0.63 1.54
CA GLU A 54 -6.78 -1.59 0.42
C GLU A 54 -5.57 -1.65 -0.51
N GLY A 55 -4.86 -0.55 -0.70
CA GLY A 55 -3.66 -0.51 -1.51
C GLY A 55 -2.45 -1.19 -0.90
N GLN A 56 -2.24 -1.00 0.39
CA GLN A 56 -1.18 -1.68 1.12
C GLN A 56 -1.51 -3.15 1.30
N ASP A 57 -2.80 -3.50 1.45
CA ASP A 57 -3.25 -4.88 1.54
C ASP A 57 -3.05 -5.61 0.20
N PHE A 58 -3.38 -4.96 -0.92
CA PHE A 58 -3.09 -5.48 -2.25
C PHE A 58 -1.59 -5.64 -2.48
N LEU A 59 -0.78 -4.62 -2.16
CA LEU A 59 0.67 -4.70 -2.34
C LEU A 59 1.31 -5.77 -1.43
N ALA A 60 0.82 -5.94 -0.20
CA ALA A 60 1.26 -7.01 0.69
C ALA A 60 1.02 -8.36 0.02
N ALA A 61 -0.17 -8.57 -0.53
CA ALA A 61 -0.52 -9.81 -1.20
C ALA A 61 0.21 -10.05 -2.55
N VAL A 62 0.77 -9.01 -3.17
CA VAL A 62 1.58 -9.10 -4.39
C VAL A 62 3.06 -9.39 -4.10
N PHE A 63 3.57 -8.88 -2.97
CA PHE A 63 4.99 -9.01 -2.62
C PHE A 63 5.31 -10.21 -1.72
N ASP A 64 4.31 -10.79 -1.05
CA ASP A 64 4.42 -12.11 -0.40
C ASP A 64 4.80 -13.24 -1.37
#